data_AF-A0A3A6GVM2-F1
#
_entry.id   AF-A0A3A6GVM2-F1
#
_cell.length_a   1.000
_cell.length_b   1.000
_cell.length_c   1.000
_cell.angle_alpha   90.00
_cell.angle_beta   90.00
_cell.angle_gamma   90.00
#
_symmetry.space_group_name_H-M   'P 1'
#
loop_
_entity.id
_entity.type
_entity.pdbx_description
1 polymer ?
#
loop_
_entity_poly.entity_id
_entity_poly.type
_entity_poly.pdbx_seq_one_letter_code
_entity_poly.pdbx_strand_id
1 'polypeptide(L)'
;MDITAFVVAMSIPSAITAFCFWLLERKIQHRDKVEAEAREKRQKEVDERERAREKNEIYIIKSVGAAIALGEATAKAVARIPDAHCNGDMHAALDYAQQVKHEQKDFITEQAIKAVI
;
A
#
# COMPACT_ATOMS: atom_id res chain seq x y z
N MET A 1 -69.21 -25.22 10.39
CA MET A 1 -67.82 -24.95 10.81
C MET A 1 -67.55 -23.48 10.57
N ASP A 2 -67.23 -22.73 11.63
CA ASP A 2 -67.13 -21.28 11.58
C ASP A 2 -65.88 -20.82 10.81
N ILE A 3 -66.06 -19.85 9.91
CA ILE A 3 -65.00 -19.25 9.08
C ILE A 3 -63.85 -18.71 9.94
N THR A 4 -64.16 -18.23 11.14
CA THR A 4 -63.18 -17.79 12.14
C THR A 4 -62.23 -18.91 12.57
N ALA A 5 -62.70 -20.14 12.74
CA ALA A 5 -61.86 -21.28 13.11
C ALA A 5 -60.87 -21.63 12.00
N PHE A 6 -61.27 -21.53 10.73
CA PHE A 6 -60.37 -21.74 9.58
C PHE A 6 -59.30 -20.64 9.48
N VAL A 7 -59.68 -19.38 9.67
CA VAL A 7 -58.73 -18.25 9.66
C VAL A 7 -57.71 -18.38 10.79
N VAL A 8 -58.13 -18.80 11.98
CA VAL A 8 -57.22 -19.03 13.11
C VAL A 8 -56.31 -20.23 12.84
N ALA A 9 -56.85 -21.33 12.31
CA ALA A 9 -56.07 -22.53 11.98
C ALA A 9 -55.01 -22.28 10.90
N MET A 10 -55.23 -21.35 9.96
CA MET A 10 -54.27 -21.01 8.91
C MET A 10 -53.28 -19.90 9.34
N SER A 11 -53.71 -18.95 10.16
CA SER A 11 -52.88 -17.80 10.56
C SER A 11 -51.83 -18.15 11.60
N ILE A 12 -52.14 -19.05 12.55
CA ILE A 12 -51.19 -19.45 13.60
C ILE A 12 -49.95 -20.14 13.02
N PRO A 13 -50.06 -21.19 12.18
CA PRO A 13 -48.88 -21.82 11.56
C PRO A 13 -48.10 -20.83 10.70
N SER A 14 -48.77 -19.97 9.93
CA SER A 14 -48.11 -18.98 9.06
C SER A 14 -47.28 -17.96 9.85
N ALA A 15 -47.79 -17.48 10.98
CA ALA A 15 -47.07 -16.56 11.86
C ALA A 15 -45.84 -17.22 12.50
N ILE A 16 -45.94 -18.50 12.88
CA ILE A 16 -44.81 -19.28 13.40
C ILE A 16 -43.73 -19.43 12.32
N THR A 17 -44.10 -19.79 11.09
CA THR A 17 -43.14 -19.95 9.99
C THR A 17 -42.44 -18.62 9.67
N ALA A 18 -43.19 -17.52 9.60
CA ALA A 18 -42.62 -16.18 9.38
C ALA A 18 -41.65 -15.78 10.51
N PHE A 19 -41.99 -16.07 11.76
CA PHE A 19 -41.11 -15.83 12.90
C PHE A 19 -39.83 -16.66 12.84
N CYS A 20 -39.92 -17.95 12.48
CA CYS A 20 -38.75 -18.80 12.28
C CYS A 20 -37.84 -18.28 11.15
N PHE A 21 -38.41 -17.83 10.03
CA PHE A 21 -37.65 -17.21 8.94
C PHE A 21 -36.97 -15.90 9.37
N TRP A 22 -37.67 -15.06 10.14
CA TRP A 22 -37.09 -13.83 10.67
C TRP A 22 -35.88 -14.08 11.58
N LEU A 23 -35.95 -15.11 12.45
CA LEU A 23 -34.80 -15.52 13.27
C LEU A 23 -33.62 -16.02 12.43
N LEU A 24 -33.89 -16.76 11.36
CA LEU A 24 -32.86 -17.25 10.42
C LEU A 24 -32.21 -16.10 9.65
N GLU A 25 -33.01 -15.20 9.08
CA GLU A 25 -32.53 -14.03 8.35
C GLU A 25 -31.66 -13.15 9.26
N ARG A 26 -32.11 -12.90 10.50
CA ARG A 26 -31.34 -12.13 11.48
C ARG A 26 -29.97 -12.76 11.78
N LYS A 27 -29.88 -14.09 11.85
CA LYS A 27 -28.61 -14.81 12.03
C LYS A 27 -27.71 -14.70 10.80
N ILE A 28 -28.28 -14.82 9.60
CA ILE A 28 -27.55 -14.68 8.33
C ILE A 28 -26.98 -13.25 8.22
N GLN A 29 -27.83 -12.23 8.37
CA GLN A 29 -27.43 -10.83 8.35
C GLN A 29 -26.34 -10.51 9.39
N HIS A 30 -26.41 -11.11 10.58
CA HIS A 30 -25.36 -10.94 11.59
C HIS A 30 -24.03 -11.54 11.13
N ARG A 31 -24.03 -12.75 10.56
CA ARG A 31 -22.81 -13.39 10.02
C ARG A 31 -22.22 -12.59 8.86
N ASP A 32 -23.06 -12.12 7.96
CA ASP A 32 -22.63 -11.34 6.79
C ASP A 32 -22.00 -10.02 7.22
N LYS A 33 -22.57 -9.34 8.23
CA LYS A 33 -21.97 -8.13 8.81
C LYS A 33 -20.60 -8.41 9.44
N VAL A 34 -20.49 -9.46 10.25
CA VAL A 34 -19.20 -9.84 10.87
C VAL A 34 -18.16 -10.18 9.81
N GLU A 35 -18.54 -10.90 8.75
CA GLU A 35 -17.63 -11.24 7.67
C GLU A 35 -17.22 -10.01 6.84
N ALA A 36 -18.16 -9.10 6.56
CA ALA A 36 -17.88 -7.84 5.89
C ALA A 36 -16.90 -6.98 6.69
N GLU A 37 -17.13 -6.81 8.00
CA GLU A 37 -16.21 -6.10 8.90
C GLU A 37 -14.83 -6.76 8.96
N ALA A 38 -14.76 -8.10 9.01
CA ALA A 38 -13.50 -8.82 9.01
C ALA A 38 -12.74 -8.72 7.68
N ARG A 39 -13.46 -8.64 6.55
CA ARG A 39 -12.85 -8.37 5.24
C ARG A 39 -12.34 -6.94 5.16
N GLU A 40 -13.11 -5.96 5.63
CA GLU A 40 -12.71 -4.56 5.65
C GLU A 40 -11.47 -4.32 6.53
N LYS A 41 -11.41 -4.94 7.71
CA LYS A 41 -10.22 -4.87 8.58
C LYS A 41 -8.99 -5.46 7.91
N ARG A 42 -9.11 -6.65 7.30
CA ARG A 42 -8.01 -7.27 6.55
C ARG A 42 -7.56 -6.42 5.39
N GLN A 43 -8.49 -5.81 4.66
CA GLN A 43 -8.15 -4.91 3.56
C GLN A 43 -7.38 -3.69 4.08
N LYS A 44 -7.84 -3.05 5.16
CA LYS A 44 -7.14 -1.92 5.78
C LYS A 44 -5.73 -2.26 6.23
N GLU A 45 -5.53 -3.43 6.86
CA GLU A 45 -4.20 -3.89 7.27
C GLU A 45 -3.27 -4.12 6.06
N VAL A 46 -3.79 -4.68 4.98
CA VAL A 46 -3.03 -4.88 3.73
C VAL A 46 -2.67 -3.53 3.11
N ASP A 47 -3.64 -2.61 2.98
CA ASP A 47 -3.43 -1.27 2.43
C ASP A 47 -2.40 -0.47 3.27
N GLU A 48 -2.48 -0.55 4.60
CA GLU A 48 -1.51 0.10 5.49
C GLU A 48 -0.10 -0.49 5.33
N ARG A 49 -0.01 -1.82 5.22
CA ARG A 49 1.26 -2.51 4.98
C ARG A 49 1.85 -2.15 3.62
N GLU A 50 1.03 -2.04 2.60
CA GLU A 50 1.45 -1.65 1.25
C GLU A 50 1.95 -0.20 1.23
N ARG A 51 1.19 0.74 1.81
CA ARG A 51 1.64 2.14 1.96
C ARG A 51 2.94 2.26 2.76
N ALA A 52 3.13 1.42 3.78
CA ALA A 52 4.36 1.41 4.56
C ALA A 52 5.56 0.91 3.73
N ARG A 53 5.34 -0.10 2.87
CA ARG A 53 6.36 -0.60 1.93
C ARG A 53 6.73 0.47 0.90
N GLU A 54 5.74 1.08 0.26
CA GLU A 54 5.95 2.17 -0.71
C GLU A 54 6.77 3.32 -0.11
N LYS A 55 6.42 3.75 1.11
CA LYS A 55 7.18 4.78 1.83
C LYS A 55 8.62 4.35 2.11
N ASN A 56 8.83 3.09 2.50
CA ASN A 56 10.17 2.57 2.75
C ASN A 56 11.01 2.57 1.46
N GLU A 57 10.46 2.13 0.34
CA GLU A 57 11.14 2.16 -0.96
C GLU A 57 11.54 3.59 -1.36
N ILE A 58 10.64 4.57 -1.16
CA ILE A 58 10.97 5.98 -1.38
C ILE A 58 12.12 6.45 -0.47
N TYR A 59 12.13 6.04 0.80
CA TYR A 59 13.22 6.39 1.72
C TYR A 59 14.55 5.76 1.33
N ILE A 60 14.55 4.52 0.82
CA ILE A 60 15.75 3.86 0.30
C ILE A 60 16.30 4.64 -0.90
N ILE A 61 15.45 5.04 -1.86
CA ILE A 61 15.88 5.84 -3.01
C ILE A 61 16.51 7.17 -2.54
N LYS A 62 15.85 7.85 -1.59
CA LYS A 62 16.35 9.11 -1.03
C LYS A 62 17.68 8.93 -0.29
N SER A 63 17.83 7.86 0.50
CA SER A 63 19.06 7.60 1.26
C SER A 63 20.23 7.28 0.34
N VAL A 64 20.02 6.49 -0.71
CA VAL A 64 21.04 6.21 -1.75
C VAL A 64 21.43 7.50 -2.47
N GLY A 65 20.46 8.31 -2.89
CA GLY A 65 20.74 9.60 -3.54
C GLY A 65 21.53 10.56 -2.64
N ALA A 66 21.20 10.60 -1.34
CA ALA A 66 21.95 11.39 -0.36
C ALA A 66 23.39 10.87 -0.18
N ALA A 67 23.59 9.55 -0.14
CA ALA A 67 24.92 8.94 -0.04
C ALA A 67 25.78 9.23 -1.28
N ILE A 68 25.20 9.17 -2.48
CA ILE A 68 25.90 9.54 -3.73
C ILE A 68 26.30 11.02 -3.69
N ALA A 69 25.37 11.91 -3.35
CA ALA A 69 25.66 13.35 -3.27
C ALA A 69 26.74 13.68 -2.23
N LEU A 70 26.70 13.01 -1.07
CA LEU A 70 27.74 13.12 -0.05
C LEU A 70 29.09 12.61 -0.57
N GLY A 71 29.12 11.43 -1.20
CA GLY A 71 30.33 10.85 -1.79
C GLY A 71 30.94 11.76 -2.85
N GLU A 72 30.14 12.35 -3.73
CA GLU A 72 30.61 13.33 -4.72
C GLU A 72 31.19 14.58 -4.06
N ALA A 73 30.54 15.11 -3.02
CA ALA A 73 31.03 16.27 -2.29
C ALA A 73 32.36 15.97 -1.58
N THR A 74 32.48 14.79 -0.96
CA THR A 74 33.70 14.34 -0.31
C THR A 74 34.82 14.13 -1.32
N ALA A 75 34.58 13.44 -2.44
CA ALA A 75 35.58 13.25 -3.49
C ALA A 75 36.07 14.59 -4.06
N LYS A 76 35.16 15.54 -4.31
CA LYS A 76 35.50 16.91 -4.75
C LYS A 76 36.30 17.68 -3.69
N ALA A 77 36.01 17.48 -2.41
CA ALA A 77 36.76 18.12 -1.33
C ALA A 77 38.18 17.54 -1.22
N VAL A 78 38.32 16.21 -1.29
CA VAL A 78 39.62 15.52 -1.23
C VAL A 78 40.49 15.90 -2.43
N ALA A 79 39.91 16.01 -3.63
CA ALA A 79 40.64 16.42 -4.84
C ALA A 79 41.23 17.84 -4.78
N ARG A 80 40.80 18.68 -3.82
CA ARG A 80 41.34 20.04 -3.62
C ARG A 80 42.50 20.09 -2.62
N ILE A 81 42.82 18.97 -1.97
CA ILE A 81 43.91 18.91 -0.98
C ILE A 81 45.25 18.76 -1.73
N PRO A 82 46.24 19.66 -1.53
CA PRO A 82 47.47 19.71 -2.33
C PRO A 82 48.36 18.45 -2.23
N ASP A 83 48.29 17.73 -1.10
CA ASP A 83 49.07 16.50 -0.88
C ASP A 83 48.25 15.21 -1.07
N ALA A 84 46.97 15.32 -1.44
CA ALA A 84 46.12 14.16 -1.68
C ALA A 84 46.34 13.63 -3.10
N HIS A 85 47.14 12.57 -3.20
CA HIS A 85 47.32 11.86 -4.47
C HIS A 85 46.17 10.89 -4.70
N CYS A 86 45.04 11.39 -5.20
CA CYS A 86 43.96 10.53 -5.68
C CYS A 86 44.49 9.68 -6.86
N ASN A 87 44.33 8.36 -6.81
CA ASN A 87 44.57 7.51 -7.97
C ASN A 87 43.55 7.81 -9.09
N GLY A 88 43.90 7.49 -10.34
CA GLY A 88 43.01 7.67 -11.49
C GLY A 88 41.63 7.01 -11.33
N ASP A 89 41.52 6.00 -10.47
CA ASP A 89 40.26 5.32 -10.14
C ASP A 89 39.23 6.23 -9.46
N MET A 90 39.66 7.24 -8.69
CA MET A 90 38.73 8.16 -8.01
C MET A 90 37.99 9.06 -9.02
N HIS A 91 38.67 9.49 -10.08
CA HIS A 91 38.03 10.27 -11.14
C HIS A 91 37.02 9.43 -11.92
N ALA A 92 37.41 8.20 -12.31
CA ALA A 92 36.50 7.27 -12.98
C ALA A 92 35.28 6.93 -12.12
N ALA A 93 35.47 6.73 -10.81
CA ALA A 93 34.37 6.49 -9.87
C ALA A 93 33.43 7.70 -9.74
N LEU A 94 33.98 8.92 -9.74
CA LEU A 94 33.18 10.15 -9.68
C LEU A 94 32.34 10.37 -10.95
N ASP A 95 32.94 10.13 -12.12
CA ASP A 95 32.25 10.24 -13.40
C ASP A 95 31.12 9.21 -13.51
N TYR A 96 31.39 7.97 -13.10
CA TYR A 96 30.38 6.92 -13.03
C TYR A 96 29.24 7.29 -12.06
N ALA A 97 29.55 7.77 -10.86
CA ALA A 97 28.55 8.17 -9.88
C ALA A 97 27.65 9.31 -10.40
N GLN A 98 28.24 10.29 -11.11
CA GLN A 98 27.48 11.36 -11.76
C GLN A 98 26.57 10.83 -12.86
N GLN A 99 27.08 9.94 -13.72
CA GLN A 99 26.29 9.32 -14.78
C GLN A 99 25.08 8.58 -14.20
N VAL A 100 25.30 7.67 -13.23
CA VAL A 100 24.22 6.91 -12.59
C VAL A 100 23.18 7.82 -11.94
N LYS A 101 23.62 8.90 -11.27
CA LYS A 101 22.72 9.90 -10.68
C LYS A 101 21.85 10.58 -11.73
N HIS A 102 22.42 10.93 -12.89
CA HIS A 102 21.68 11.55 -14.00
C HIS A 102 20.68 10.57 -14.60
N GLU A 103 21.10 9.34 -14.91
CA GLU A 103 20.22 8.28 -15.42
C GLU A 103 19.06 7.99 -14.46
N GLN A 104 19.33 7.92 -13.15
CA GLN A 104 18.30 7.71 -12.13
C GLN A 104 17.29 8.88 -12.10
N LYS A 105 17.77 10.12 -12.20
CA LYS A 105 16.91 11.31 -12.23
C LYS A 105 16.01 11.30 -13.47
N ASP A 106 16.58 11.00 -14.64
CA ASP A 106 15.85 10.98 -15.90
C ASP A 106 14.80 9.86 -15.89
N PHE A 107 15.16 8.67 -15.41
CA PHE A 107 14.21 7.57 -15.25
C PHE A 107 13.02 7.93 -14.35
N ILE A 108 13.27 8.51 -13.16
CA ILE A 108 12.18 8.93 -12.26
C ILE A 108 11.30 10.00 -12.93
N THR A 109 11.91 10.93 -13.68
CA THR A 109 11.18 11.98 -14.40
C THR A 109 10.30 11.38 -15.50
N GLU A 110 10.81 10.42 -16.28
CA GLU A 110 10.02 9.72 -17.30
C GLU A 110 8.85 8.95 -16.71
N GLN A 111 9.07 8.21 -15.61
CA GLN A 111 8.00 7.48 -14.94
C GLN A 111 6.95 8.44 -14.37
N ALA A 112 7.36 9.58 -13.81
CA ALA A 112 6.44 10.60 -13.33
C ALA A 112 5.59 11.19 -14.46
N ILE A 113 6.18 11.44 -15.64
CA ILE A 113 5.42 11.92 -16.83
C ILE A 113 4.45 10.83 -17.31
N LYS A 114 4.90 9.57 -17.43
CA LYS A 114 4.07 8.43 -17.84
C LYS A 114 2.90 8.15 -16.90
N ALA A 115 3.02 8.49 -15.62
CA ALA A 115 1.94 8.34 -14.64
C ALA A 115 0.89 9.46 -14.72
N VAL A 116 1.21 10.60 -15.35
CA VAL A 116 0.33 11.77 -15.47
C VAL A 116 -0.41 11.81 -16.82
N ILE A 117 0.19 11.26 -17.88
CA ILE A 117 -0.42 11.12 -19.23
C ILE A 117 -1.28 9.86 -19.28
#